data_AF-A0A915EKB7-F1
#
_entry.id   AF-A0A915EKB7-F1
#
_cell.length_a   1.000
_cell.length_b   1.000
_cell.length_c   1.000
_cell.angle_alpha   90.00
_cell.angle_beta   90.00
_cell.angle_gamma   90.00
#
_symmetry.space_group_name_H-M   'P 1'
#
loop_
_entity.id
_entity.type
_entity.pdbx_description
1 polymer ?
#
loop_
_entity_poly.entity_id
_entity_poly.type
_entity_poly.pdbx_seq_one_letter_code
_entity_poly.pdbx_strand_id
1 'polypeptide(L)' 'MIMLIFRLTKQRDYEKFGCTSVHGDFYYYNYNSGLQNQWVYYQQQKLGEKGKVFLDVNGLSADGLPQSFRRSGQ' A
#
# COMPACT_ATOMS: atom_id res chain seq x y z
N MET A 1 15.04 -0.31 25.33
CA MET A 1 14.04 -0.89 24.42
C MET A 1 13.29 0.18 23.60
N ILE A 2 12.78 1.26 24.21
CA ILE A 2 11.95 2.28 23.55
C ILE A 2 12.68 3.06 22.42
N MET A 3 13.97 3.37 22.61
CA MET A 3 14.75 4.14 21.64
C MET A 3 15.03 3.38 20.32
N LEU A 4 15.04 2.04 20.36
CA LEU A 4 15.27 1.18 19.19
C LEU A 4 14.05 1.16 18.26
N ILE A 5 12.85 1.07 18.85
CA ILE A 5 11.58 1.12 18.11
C ILE A 5 11.45 2.46 17.39
N PHE A 6 11.76 3.56 18.06
CA PHE A 6 11.66 4.91 17.48
C PHE A 6 12.58 5.12 16.27
N ARG A 7 13.82 4.61 16.33
CA ARG A 7 14.76 4.68 15.21
C ARG A 7 14.31 3.84 14.01
N LEU A 8 13.76 2.65 14.26
CA LEU A 8 13.29 1.75 13.20
C LEU A 8 12.04 2.32 12.50
N THR A 9 11.11 2.91 13.25
CA THR A 9 9.92 3.55 12.66
C THR A 9 10.30 4.73 11.78
N LYS A 10 11.21 5.59 12.26
CA LYS A 10 11.68 6.76 11.49
C LYS A 10 12.40 6.38 10.19
N GLN A 11 13.09 5.24 10.16
CA GLN A 11 13.75 4.75 8.95
C GLN A 11 12.78 4.10 7.95
N ARG A 12 11.59 3.68 8.40
CA ARG A 12 10.56 3.09 7.53
C ARG A 12 9.56 4.10 6.98
N ASP A 13 9.49 5.30 7.57
CA ASP A 13 8.60 6.39 7.16
C ASP A 13 9.16 7.14 5.95
N TYR A 14 9.04 6.51 4.79
CA TYR A 14 9.34 7.13 3.52
C TYR A 14 8.36 6.63 2.45
N GLU A 15 8.03 7.51 1.53
CA GLU A 15 7.13 7.19 0.42
C GLU A 15 7.74 6.10 -0.46
N LYS A 16 6.95 5.05 -0.69
CA LYS A 16 7.34 3.90 -1.52
C LYS A 16 6.41 3.81 -2.70
N PHE A 17 7.00 3.91 -3.88
CA PHE A 17 6.36 3.60 -5.14
C PHE A 17 6.83 2.21 -5.58
N GLY A 18 5.88 1.34 -5.89
CA GLY A 18 6.19 0.05 -6.52
C GLY A 18 6.26 0.16 -8.04
N CYS A 19 6.55 -0.97 -8.68
CA CYS A 19 6.67 -1.03 -10.13
C CYS A 19 5.33 -0.80 -10.82
N THR A 20 5.29 0.17 -11.74
CA THR A 20 4.13 0.37 -12.60
C THR A 20 4.02 -0.81 -13.57
N SER A 21 2.86 -1.46 -13.58
CA SER A 21 2.53 -2.59 -14.46
C SER A 21 1.42 -2.17 -15.42
N VAL A 22 1.55 -2.53 -16.69
CA VAL A 22 0.54 -2.22 -17.71
C VAL A 22 -0.35 -3.45 -17.90
N HIS A 23 -1.67 -3.27 -17.72
CA HIS A 23 -2.66 -4.30 -18.00
C HIS A 23 -3.72 -3.72 -18.94
N GLY A 24 -3.63 -4.08 -20.23
CA GLY A 24 -4.48 -3.52 -21.28
C GLY A 24 -4.21 -2.03 -21.47
N ASP A 25 -5.27 -1.23 -21.45
CA ASP A 25 -5.21 0.23 -21.61
C ASP A 25 -4.94 0.98 -20.28
N PHE A 26 -4.72 0.27 -19.18
CA PHE A 26 -4.56 0.85 -17.85
C PHE A 26 -3.19 0.54 -17.24
N TYR A 27 -2.63 1.56 -16.59
CA TYR A 27 -1.43 1.50 -15.79
C TYR A 27 -1.81 1.31 -14.33
N TYR A 28 -1.19 0.32 -13.68
CA TYR A 28 -1.39 0.04 -12.27
C TYR A 28 -0.08 0.30 -11.53
N TYR A 29 -0.15 1.01 -10.41
CA TYR A 29 0.99 1.18 -9.52
C TYR A 29 0.54 1.03 -8.07
N ASN A 30 1.41 0.47 -7.27
CA ASN A 30 1.24 0.39 -5.82
C ASN A 30 1.98 1.54 -5.16
N TYR A 31 1.32 2.21 -4.23
CA TYR A 31 1.85 3.32 -3.46
C TYR A 31 1.65 3.03 -1.97
N ASN A 32 2.65 3.39 -1.18
CA ASN A 32 2.57 3.38 0.27
C ASN A 32 3.20 4.69 0.77
N SER A 33 2.45 5.47 1.52
CA SER A 33 2.93 6.76 2.05
C SER A 33 4.01 6.63 3.14
N GLY A 34 4.37 5.41 3.53
CA GLY A 34 5.47 5.09 4.43
C GLY A 34 5.03 4.22 5.60
N LEU A 35 4.03 4.71 6.34
CA LEU A 35 3.49 4.05 7.54
C LEU A 35 2.24 3.20 7.30
N GLN A 36 1.77 3.07 6.06
CA GLN A 36 0.57 2.27 5.80
C GLN A 36 0.85 0.78 6.01
N ASN A 37 -0.10 0.11 6.67
CA ASN A 37 -0.02 -1.31 7.01
C ASN A 37 0.00 -2.18 5.74
N GLN A 38 -0.78 -1.78 4.73
CA GLN A 38 -0.84 -2.41 3.42
C GLN A 38 -0.66 -1.38 2.31
N TRP A 39 -0.19 -1.85 1.15
CA TRP A 39 -0.03 -1.04 -0.06
C TRP A 39 -1.38 -0.66 -0.65
N VAL A 40 -1.48 0.56 -1.17
CA VAL A 40 -2.66 1.05 -1.89
C VAL A 40 -2.40 0.92 -3.39
N TYR A 41 -3.33 0.34 -4.11
CA TYR A 41 -3.24 0.19 -5.56
C TYR A 41 -3.97 1.33 -6.25
N TYR A 42 -3.27 1.96 -7.17
CA TYR A 42 -3.78 3.02 -8.02
C TYR A 42 -3.84 2.54 -9.47
N GLN A 43 -4.80 3.08 -10.20
CA GLN A 43 -5.00 2.87 -11.62
C GLN A 43 -4.99 4.22 -12.35
N GLN A 44 -4.26 4.28 -13.46
CA GLN A 44 -4.16 5.41 -14.38
C GLN A 44 -4.53 4.94 -15.79
N GLN A 45 -5.26 5.76 -16.55
CA GLN A 45 -5.50 5.50 -17.97
C GLN A 45 -4.33 5.94 -18.86
N LYS A 46 -3.60 6.98 -18.43
CA LYS A 46 -2.43 7.49 -19.14
C LYS A 46 -1.31 7.81 -18.17
N LEU A 47 -0.07 7.63 -18.64
CA LEU A 47 1.13 7.99 -17.91
C LEU A 47 1.12 9.49 -17.61
N GLY A 48 1.06 9.88 -16.33
CA GLY A 48 1.04 11.28 -15.89
C GLY A 48 -0.34 11.85 -15.53
N GLU A 49 -1.45 11.11 -15.74
CA GLU A 49 -2.76 11.53 -15.22
C GLU A 49 -2.91 11.24 -13.73
N LYS A 50 -3.84 11.93 -13.05
CA LYS A 50 -4.16 11.63 -11.63
C LYS A 50 -4.68 10.19 -11.52
N GLY A 51 -3.88 9.32 -10.92
CA GLY A 51 -4.29 7.95 -10.63
C GLY A 51 -5.47 7.91 -9.68
N LYS A 52 -6.45 7.08 -10.00
CA LYS A 52 -7.58 6.78 -9.12
C LYS A 52 -7.22 5.59 -8.23
N VAL A 53 -7.64 5.63 -6.98
CA VAL A 53 -7.50 4.48 -6.06
C VAL A 53 -8.35 3.34 -6.63
N PHE A 54 -7.70 2.25 -7.00
CA PHE A 54 -8.34 1.06 -7.53
C PHE A 54 -8.69 0.07 -6.43
N LEU A 55 -7.74 -0.17 -5.51
CA LEU A 55 -7.93 -1.05 -4.38
C LEU A 55 -7.21 -0.47 -3.16
N ASP A 56 -8.01 -0.09 -2.17
CA ASP A 56 -7.52 0.28 -0.85
C ASP A 56 -7.77 -0.88 0.12
N VAL A 57 -6.70 -1.59 0.48
CA VAL A 57 -6.78 -2.74 1.41
C VAL A 57 -6.90 -2.27 2.86
N ASN A 58 -6.47 -1.04 3.17
CA ASN A 58 -6.57 -0.48 4.52
C ASN A 58 -8.03 -0.17 4.88
N GLY A 59 -8.87 0.17 3.90
CA GLY A 59 -10.30 0.43 4.09
C GLY A 59 -11.18 -0.83 4.24
N LEU A 60 -10.66 -2.02 3.94
CA LEU A 60 -11.43 -3.27 3.97
C LEU A 60 -11.52 -3.92 5.36
N SER A 61 -10.79 -3.44 6.37
CA SER A 61 -10.88 -3.93 7.75
C SER A 61 -10.40 -2.89 8.77
N ALA A 62 -11.05 -2.84 9.93
CA ALA A 62 -10.67 -1.96 11.06
C ALA A 62 -9.21 -2.14 11.52
N ASP A 63 -8.62 -3.32 11.26
CA ASP A 63 -7.22 -3.65 11.56
C ASP A 63 -6.26 -3.50 10.36
N GLY A 64 -6.75 -3.13 9.17
CA GLY A 64 -5.93 -3.01 7.95
C GLY A 64 -5.30 -4.31 7.46
N LEU A 65 -5.86 -5.47 7.81
CA LEU A 65 -5.36 -6.80 7.45
C LEU A 65 -6.25 -7.45 6.37
N PRO A 66 -5.67 -8.05 5.32
CA PRO A 66 -6.44 -8.82 4.35
C PRO A 66 -7.09 -10.05 5.02
N GLN A 67 -8.35 -10.30 4.70
CA GLN A 67 -9.19 -11.37 5.29
C GLN A 67 -8.55 -12.77 5.20
N SER A 68 -7.65 -13.01 4.23
CA SER A 68 -6.90 -14.25 4.10
C SER A 68 -6.00 -14.55 5.30
N PHE A 69 -5.49 -13.53 6.00
CA PHE A 69 -4.65 -13.69 7.18
C PHE A 69 -5.46 -13.93 8.46
N ARG A 70 -6.77 -13.65 8.47
CA ARG A 70 -7.65 -13.96 9.61
C ARG A 70 -7.96 -15.45 9.77
N ARG A 71 -7.70 -16.27 8.74
CA ARG A 71 -8.05 -17.71 8.74
C ARG A 71 -6.93 -18.66 9.19
N SER A 72 -5.68 -18.20 9.35
CA SER A 72 -4.57 -19.08 9.76
C SER A 72 -4.37 -19.15 11.28
N GLY A 73 -5.31 -18.63 12.07
CA GLY A 73 -5.25 -18.57 13.53
C GLY A 73 -6.37 -19.31 14.26
N GLN A 74 -7.09 -20.21 13.60
CA GLN A 74 -8.00 -21.17 14.23
C GLN A 74 -7.54 -22.60 14.00
#